data_AF-A0A976H0Z9-F1
#
_entry.id   AF-A0A976H0Z9-F1
#
_cell.length_a   1.000
_cell.length_b   1.000
_cell.length_c   1.000
_cell.angle_alpha   90.00
_cell.angle_beta   90.00
_cell.angle_gamma   90.00
#
_symmetry.space_group_name_H-M   'P 1'
#
loop_
_entity.id
_entity.type
_entity.pdbx_description
1 polymer ?
#
loop_
_entity_poly.entity_id
_entity_poly.type
_entity_poly.pdbx_seq_one_letter_code
_entity_poly.pdbx_strand_id
1 'polypeptide(L)' 'MKSSISSKQITEFSLDQVNDWKAGEEESIDGSSYQTGTASYQAETIFGTKNIQAKALIQGGKVVRWIWPTSGLEIQ' A
#
# COMPACT_ATOMS: atom_id res chain seq x y z
N MET A 1 -12.54 8.87 -9.79
CA MET A 1 -11.42 7.91 -9.55
C MET A 1 -11.09 7.69 -8.07
N LYS A 2 -11.88 8.23 -7.10
CA LYS A 2 -11.67 8.02 -5.65
C LYS A 2 -12.52 6.89 -5.01
N SER A 3 -13.29 6.14 -5.79
CA SER A 3 -14.42 5.37 -5.26
C SER A 3 -14.19 3.87 -5.05
N SER A 4 -13.00 3.33 -5.35
CA SER A 4 -12.79 1.86 -5.35
C SER A 4 -11.75 1.33 -4.36
N ILE A 5 -11.15 2.17 -3.51
CA ILE A 5 -10.13 1.74 -2.53
C ILE A 5 -10.76 1.23 -1.21
N SER A 6 -12.08 1.03 -1.16
CA SER A 6 -12.85 0.89 0.09
C SER A 6 -13.41 -0.52 0.38
N SER A 7 -12.69 -1.61 0.05
CA SER A 7 -13.26 -2.96 0.30
C SER A 7 -12.37 -4.03 0.90
N LYS A 8 -11.20 -3.69 1.43
CA LYS A 8 -10.58 -4.49 2.48
C LYS A 8 -9.95 -3.54 3.48
N GLN A 9 -10.65 -3.34 4.60
CA GLN A 9 -10.12 -2.71 5.79
C GLN A 9 -8.77 -3.34 6.12
N ILE A 10 -7.68 -2.65 5.80
CA ILE A 10 -6.51 -2.70 6.67
C ILE A 10 -6.81 -1.65 7.72
N THR A 11 -7.20 -2.10 8.89
CA THR A 11 -7.58 -1.26 10.02
C THR A 11 -6.38 -0.41 10.50
N GLU A 12 -5.15 -0.86 10.23
CA GLU A 12 -3.91 -0.11 10.50
C GLU A 12 -3.47 0.84 9.37
N PHE A 13 -3.99 0.67 8.15
CA PHE A 13 -3.62 1.50 7.00
C PHE A 13 -4.79 2.41 6.66
N SER A 14 -4.98 3.44 7.49
CA SER A 14 -5.92 4.52 7.16
C SER A 14 -5.37 5.25 5.93
N LEU A 15 -6.05 5.07 4.79
CA LEU A 15 -5.76 5.80 3.55
C LEU A 15 -5.75 7.32 3.74
N ASP A 16 -6.44 7.82 4.77
CA ASP A 16 -6.41 9.21 5.22
C ASP A 16 -5.02 9.70 5.66
N GLN A 17 -4.07 8.80 5.98
CA GLN A 17 -2.68 9.14 6.30
C GLN A 17 -1.72 9.02 5.11
N VAL A 18 -2.20 8.63 3.93
CA VAL A 18 -1.37 8.61 2.71
C VAL A 18 -1.13 10.03 2.26
N ASN A 19 0.02 10.58 2.65
CA ASN A 19 0.47 11.89 2.22
C ASN A 19 0.86 11.89 0.74
N ASP A 20 1.43 10.78 0.27
CA ASP A 20 1.91 10.61 -1.09
C ASP A 20 1.52 9.25 -1.67
N TRP A 21 0.88 9.27 -2.84
CA TRP A 21 0.56 8.08 -3.62
C TRP A 21 1.29 8.12 -4.96
N LYS A 22 2.08 7.08 -5.23
CA LYS A 22 2.75 6.90 -6.51
C LYS A 22 2.27 5.62 -7.15
N ALA A 23 1.61 5.72 -8.31
CA ALA A 23 1.30 4.54 -9.12
C ALA A 23 2.62 3.88 -9.55
N GLY A 24 2.72 2.57 -9.33
CA GLY A 24 3.86 1.76 -9.73
C GLY A 24 3.57 0.99 -11.01
N GLU A 25 4.55 0.21 -11.44
CA GLU A 25 4.42 -0.68 -12.60
C GLU A 25 3.65 -1.94 -12.23
N GLU A 26 3.19 -2.68 -13.24
CA GLU A 26 2.57 -3.98 -13.02
C GLU A 26 3.64 -5.00 -12.62
N GLU A 27 3.41 -5.73 -11.53
CA GLU A 27 4.35 -6.69 -10.96
C GLU A 27 3.68 -8.06 -10.87
N SER A 28 4.39 -9.10 -11.31
CA SER A 28 3.91 -10.48 -11.22
C SER A 28 4.40 -11.12 -9.93
N ILE A 29 3.47 -11.43 -9.02
CA ILE A 29 3.74 -12.02 -7.70
C ILE A 29 2.96 -13.34 -7.61
N ASP A 30 3.62 -14.43 -7.22
CA ASP A 30 3.01 -15.76 -7.10
C ASP A 30 2.25 -16.20 -8.38
N GLY A 31 2.76 -15.82 -9.56
CA GLY A 31 2.17 -16.15 -10.86
C GLY A 31 0.92 -15.33 -11.23
N SER A 32 0.58 -14.30 -10.46
CA SER A 32 -0.50 -13.36 -10.74
C SER A 32 0.05 -11.96 -11.00
N SER A 33 -0.41 -11.29 -12.06
CA SER A 33 -0.07 -9.90 -12.32
C SER A 33 -0.93 -8.95 -11.49
N TYR A 34 -0.27 -8.03 -10.80
CA TYR A 34 -0.89 -7.00 -9.98
C TYR A 34 -0.42 -5.63 -10.44
N GLN A 35 -1.34 -4.69 -10.55
CA GLN A 35 -0.95 -3.28 -10.60
C GLN A 35 -0.39 -2.89 -9.24
N THR A 36 0.70 -2.13 -9.20
CA THR A 36 1.27 -1.72 -7.92
C THR A 36 1.04 -0.23 -7.68
N GLY A 37 1.02 0.15 -6.40
CA GLY A 37 1.07 1.55 -5.99
C GLY A 37 1.84 1.68 -4.69
N THR A 38 2.68 2.69 -4.58
CA THR A 38 3.42 2.97 -3.35
C THR A 38 2.71 4.09 -2.61
N ALA A 39 2.25 3.81 -1.40
CA ALA A 39 1.77 4.79 -0.47
C ALA A 39 2.88 5.14 0.52
N SER A 40 3.10 6.43 0.76
CA SER A 40 4.02 6.92 1.79
C SER A 40 3.23 7.65 2.87
N TYR A 41 3.51 7.34 4.13
CA TYR A 41 2.87 7.97 5.29
C TYR A 41 3.89 8.25 6.38
N GLN A 42 3.62 9.28 7.18
CA GLN A 42 4.46 9.62 8.33
C GLN A 42 3.87 9.00 9.59
N ALA A 43 4.67 8.16 10.26
CA ALA A 43 4.34 7.61 11.57
C ALA A 43 5.22 8.27 12.64
N GLU A 44 4.60 8.79 13.68
CA GLU A 44 5.31 9.33 14.84
C GLU A 44 5.67 8.18 15.78
N THR A 45 6.95 8.03 16.08
CA THR A 45 7.46 7.01 17.00
C THR A 45 8.19 7.68 18.15
N ILE A 46 8.52 6.91 19.21
CA ILE A 46 9.38 7.39 20.30
C ILE A 46 10.76 7.87 19.84
N PHE A 47 11.17 7.51 18.62
CA PHE A 47 12.43 7.92 17.99
C PHE A 47 12.25 9.09 16.99
N GLY A 48 11.08 9.72 16.98
CA GLY A 48 10.70 10.78 16.04
C GLY A 48 9.83 10.27 14.88
N THR A 49 9.57 11.16 13.93
CA THR A 49 8.74 10.89 12.75
C THR A 49 9.51 10.04 11.74
N LYS A 50 9.00 8.85 11.43
CA LYS A 50 9.51 8.02 10.34
C LYS A 50 8.59 8.10 9.13
N ASN A 51 9.18 8.26 7.95
CA ASN A 51 8.47 8.07 6.71
C ASN A 51 8.44 6.57 6.40
N ILE A 52 7.24 6.01 6.37
CA ILE A 52 7.00 4.60 6.11
C ILE A 52 6.37 4.47 4.73
N GLN A 53 6.84 3.49 3.96
CA GLN A 53 6.32 3.21 2.63
C GLN A 53 5.72 1.81 2.60
N ALA A 54 4.56 1.69 1.97
CA ALA A 54 3.86 0.44 1.74
C ALA A 54 3.51 0.32 0.25
N LYS A 55 3.71 -0.87 -0.31
CA LYS A 55 3.32 -1.19 -1.69
C LYS A 55 1.95 -1.87 -1.67
N ALA A 56 0.95 -1.23 -2.25
CA ALA A 56 -0.34 -1.83 -2.55
C ALA A 56 -0.24 -2.69 -3.80
N LEU A 57 -0.77 -3.91 -3.72
CA LEU A 57 -1.07 -4.76 -4.87
C LEU A 57 -2.54 -4.57 -5.23
N ILE A 58 -2.80 -4.26 -6.48
CA ILE A 58 -4.10 -3.89 -7.02
C ILE A 58 -4.48 -4.89 -8.09
N GLN A 59 -5.67 -5.46 -7.97
CA GLN A 59 -6.24 -6.36 -8.96
C GLN A 59 -7.71 -5.99 -9.16
N GLY A 60 -8.15 -5.91 -10.42
CA GLY A 60 -9.53 -5.49 -10.74
C GLY A 60 -9.89 -4.09 -10.22
N GLY A 61 -8.90 -3.19 -10.15
CA GLY A 61 -9.09 -1.81 -9.68
C GLY A 61 -9.29 -1.65 -8.17
N LYS A 62 -9.01 -2.69 -7.38
CA LYS A 62 -9.07 -2.68 -5.92
C LYS A 62 -7.76 -3.14 -5.33
N VAL A 63 -7.36 -2.54 -4.21
CA VAL A 63 -6.21 -3.03 -3.44
C VAL A 63 -6.58 -4.38 -2.81
N VAL A 64 -5.82 -5.41 -3.15
CA VAL A 64 -6.04 -6.79 -2.68
C VAL A 64 -5.10 -7.19 -1.56
N ARG A 65 -3.91 -6.58 -1.51
CA ARG A 65 -2.85 -6.85 -0.52
C ARG A 65 -1.96 -5.63 -0.36
N TRP A 66 -1.39 -5.44 0.82
CA TRP A 66 -0.32 -4.49 1.06
C TRP A 66 0.94 -5.24 1.44
N ILE A 67 2.08 -4.84 0.90
CA ILE A 67 3.37 -5.46 1.17
C ILE A 67 4.44 -4.41 1.47
N TRP A 68 5.40 -4.80 2.29
CA TRP A 68 6.61 -4.01 2.51
C TRP A 68 7.43 -3.96 1.22
N PRO A 69 7.76 -2.76 0.69
CA PRO A 69 8.48 -2.65 -0.59
C PRO A 69 9.89 -3.25 -0.53
N THR A 70 10.52 -3.29 0.64
CA THR A 70 11.87 -3.85 0.84
C THR A 70 11.90 -5.37 0.96
N SER A 71 10.91 -5.98 1.59
CA SER A 71 10.91 -7.43 1.88
C SER A 71 9.87 -8.22 1.10
N GLY A 72 8.88 -7.56 0.48
CA GLY A 72 7.75 -8.21 -0.18
C GLY A 72 6.77 -8.89 0.78
N LEU A 73 6.99 -8.77 2.10
CA LEU A 73 6.14 -9.38 3.12
C LEU A 73 4.81 -8.64 3.24
N GLU A 74 3.72 -9.39 3.44
CA GLU A 74 2.40 -8.84 3.68
C GLU A 74 2.37 -7.99 4.95
N ILE A 75 1.72 -6.82 4.86
CA ILE A 75 1.40 -5.96 5.99
C ILE A 75 0.00 -6.38 6.46
N GLN A 76 -0.09 -6.86 7.70
CA GLN A 76 -1.35 -7.25 8.37
C GLN A 76 -1.86 -6.13 9.25
#